data_AF-A0A392W0Z8-F1
#
_entry.id   AF-A0A392W0Z8-F1
#
_cell.length_a   1.000
_cell.length_b   1.000
_cell.length_c   1.000
_cell.angle_alpha   90.00
_cell.angle_beta   90.00
_cell.angle_gamma   90.00
#
_symmetry.space_group_name_H-M   'P 1'
#
loop_
_entity.id
_entity.type
_entity.pdbx_description
1 polymer ?
#
loop_
_entity_poly.entity_id
_entity_poly.type
_entity_poly.pdbx_seq_one_letter_code
_entity_poly.pdbx_strand_id
1 'polypeptide(L)' 'ATVRTHLDEINSICRVWPEIAAVGTESDAGLHFYNFSGSRHVGSVHWSDPLDPRIFKARVNAITASENS' A
#
# COMPACT_ATOMS: atom_id res chain seq x y z
N ALA A 1 15.96 -11.92 3.77
CA ALA A 1 15.97 -10.65 4.52
C ALA A 1 14.54 -10.13 4.54
N THR A 2 13.92 -10.01 5.73
CA THR A 2 12.60 -9.40 5.87
C THR A 2 12.81 -7.90 5.93
N VAL A 3 12.52 -7.18 4.85
CA VAL A 3 12.49 -5.71 4.90
C VAL A 3 11.36 -5.35 5.84
N ARG A 4 11.71 -4.86 7.03
CA ARG A 4 10.77 -4.22 7.93
C ARG A 4 10.43 -2.90 7.25
N THR A 5 9.43 -2.93 6.38
CA THR A 5 8.76 -1.73 5.90
C THR A 5 8.22 -1.05 7.15
N HIS A 6 8.90 -0.01 7.60
CA HIS A 6 8.50 0.86 8.68
C HIS A 6 7.27 1.65 8.24
N LEU A 7 6.13 0.96 8.15
CA LEU A 7 4.83 1.62 8.05
C LEU A 7 4.50 2.13 9.44
N ASP A 8 5.21 3.18 9.83
CA ASP A 8 5.08 3.79 11.15
C ASP A 8 3.73 4.52 11.27
N GLU A 9 3.03 4.78 10.15
CA GLU A 9 1.74 5.45 10.11
C GLU A 9 0.85 4.89 8.98
N ILE A 10 -0.12 4.02 9.34
CA ILE A 10 -1.13 3.53 8.40
C ILE A 10 -2.29 4.53 8.35
N ASN A 11 -2.41 5.28 7.26
CA ASN A 11 -3.51 6.22 7.05
C ASN A 11 -4.75 5.53 6.47
N SER A 12 -4.55 4.49 5.66
CA SER A 12 -5.64 3.77 5.02
C SER A 12 -5.37 2.28 4.90
N ILE A 13 -6.39 1.46 5.13
CA ILE A 13 -6.33 0.00 5.00
C ILE A 13 -7.63 -0.54 4.45
N CYS A 14 -7.54 -1.49 3.50
CA CYS A 14 -8.70 -2.17 2.93
C CYS A 14 -8.37 -3.63 2.61
N ARG A 15 -9.29 -4.55 2.90
CA ARG A 15 -9.12 -5.96 2.52
C ARG A 15 -9.39 -6.13 1.03
N VAL A 16 -8.37 -6.58 0.28
CA VAL A 16 -8.44 -6.77 -1.18
C VAL A 16 -8.46 -8.24 -1.61
N TRP A 17 -8.09 -9.15 -0.70
CA TRP A 17 -8.21 -10.60 -0.86
C TRP A 17 -8.51 -11.23 0.52
N PRO A 18 -9.08 -12.44 0.62
CA PRO A 18 -9.28 -13.18 1.87
C PRO A 18 -8.23 -12.99 2.97
N GLU A 19 -6.93 -13.00 2.66
CA GLU A 19 -5.84 -12.79 3.63
C GLU A 19 -4.94 -11.58 3.33
N ILE A 20 -5.28 -10.78 2.32
CA ILE A 20 -4.43 -9.66 1.86
C ILE A 20 -5.14 -8.33 2.12
N ALA A 21 -4.46 -7.46 2.86
CA ALA A 21 -4.83 -6.08 3.03
C ALA A 21 -3.95 -5.18 2.14
N ALA A 22 -4.58 -4.25 1.44
CA ALA A 22 -3.91 -3.12 0.84
C ALA A 22 -3.80 -2.00 1.89
N VAL A 23 -2.65 -1.35 1.93
CA VAL A 23 -2.27 -0.36 2.94
C VAL A 23 -1.68 0.85 2.24
N GLY A 24 -2.24 2.01 2.56
CA GLY A 24 -1.77 3.32 2.13
C GLY A 24 -1.25 4.12 3.32
N THR A 25 -0.21 4.89 3.08
CA THR A 25 0.40 5.78 4.08
C THR A 25 0.71 7.12 3.43
N GLU A 26 0.67 8.16 4.27
CA GLU A 26 1.14 9.48 3.91
C GLU A 26 2.66 9.60 4.07
N SER A 27 3.34 8.66 4.73
CA SER A 27 4.78 8.74 4.97
C SER A 27 5.59 8.01 3.89
N ASP A 28 5.09 6.90 3.35
CA ASP A 28 5.70 6.18 2.21
C ASP A 28 4.93 6.38 0.90
N ALA A 29 5.67 6.35 -0.20
CA ALA A 29 5.09 6.34 -1.53
C ALA A 29 4.70 4.91 -1.94
N GLY A 30 3.54 4.78 -2.56
CA GLY A 30 3.05 3.52 -3.12
C GLY A 30 1.75 3.03 -2.50
N LEU A 31 1.32 1.88 -3.00
CA LEU A 31 0.32 1.03 -2.36
C LEU A 31 1.01 -0.25 -1.91
N HIS A 32 0.87 -0.59 -0.63
CA HIS A 32 1.57 -1.72 -0.03
C HIS A 32 0.59 -2.85 0.29
N PHE A 33 1.02 -4.10 0.20
CA PHE A 33 0.19 -5.26 0.46
C PHE A 33 0.77 -6.10 1.59
N TYR A 34 -0.09 -6.47 2.54
CA TYR A 34 0.27 -7.29 3.67
C TYR A 34 -0.64 -8.50 3.76
N ASN A 35 -0.03 -9.65 4.04
CA ASN A 35 -0.76 -10.79 4.53
C ASN A 35 -0.95 -10.59 6.05
N PHE A 36 -2.20 -10.52 6.51
CA PHE A 36 -2.52 -10.35 7.94
C PHE A 36 -2.58 -11.66 8.74
N SER A 37 -2.65 -12.83 8.10
CA SER A 37 -2.55 -14.13 8.77
C SER A 37 -1.11 -14.40 9.27
N GLY A 38 -0.11 -13.80 8.62
CA GLY A 38 1.31 -13.92 8.99
C GLY A 38 2.04 -12.59 9.21
N SER A 39 1.31 -11.46 9.27
CA SER A 39 1.86 -10.09 9.39
C SER A 39 3.05 -9.82 8.47
N ARG A 40 2.98 -10.27 7.22
CA ARG A 40 4.10 -10.26 6.27
C ARG A 40 3.81 -9.33 5.10
N HIS A 41 4.79 -8.48 4.76
CA HIS A 41 4.76 -7.72 3.51
C HIS A 41 4.79 -8.67 2.31
N VAL A 42 3.82 -8.52 1.41
CA VAL A 42 3.63 -9.36 0.21
C VAL A 42 4.20 -8.67 -1.02
N GLY A 43 4.12 -7.34 -1.08
CA GLY A 43 4.62 -6.56 -2.21
C GLY A 43 4.14 -5.11 -2.15
N SER A 44 4.61 -4.31 -3.10
CA SER A 44 4.23 -2.91 -3.24
C SER A 44 4.07 -2.57 -4.71
N VAL A 45 3.16 -1.66 -5.00
CA VAL A 45 3.03 -0.99 -6.30
C VAL A 45 3.48 0.45 -6.12
N HIS A 46 4.47 0.87 -6.89
CA HIS A 46 4.92 2.26 -6.95
C HIS A 46 4.50 2.85 -8.29
N TRP A 47 4.10 4.12 -8.29
CA TRP A 47 3.83 4.82 -9.54
C TRP A 47 5.13 5.15 -10.26
N SER A 48 5.08 5.08 -11.59
CA SER A 48 6.20 5.37 -12.47
C SER A 48 5.76 6.25 -13.63
N ASP A 49 6.47 7.34 -13.83
CA ASP A 49 6.36 8.21 -14.99
C ASP A 49 7.79 8.67 -15.33
N PRO A 50 8.34 8.28 -16.50
CA PRO A 50 9.70 8.66 -16.88
C PRO A 50 9.85 10.15 -17.21
N LEU A 51 8.74 10.86 -17.43
CA LEU A 51 8.73 12.29 -17.77
C LEU A 51 8.45 13.18 -16.55
N ASP A 52 7.90 12.62 -15.47
CA ASP A 52 7.62 13.35 -14.23
C ASP A 52 8.20 12.64 -12.98
N PRO A 53 9.36 13.08 -12.47
CA PRO A 53 9.96 12.48 -11.28
C PRO A 53 9.17 12.73 -9.99
N ARG A 54 8.17 13.62 -9.99
CA ARG A 54 7.32 13.85 -8.81
C ARG A 54 6.42 12.65 -8.52
N ILE A 55 6.20 11.79 -9.52
CA ILE A 55 5.38 10.59 -9.42
C ILE A 55 5.85 9.63 -8.33
N PHE A 56 7.16 9.60 -8.04
CA PHE A 56 7.75 8.77 -7.00
C PHE A 56 7.42 9.23 -5.57
N LYS A 57 6.78 10.41 -5.43
CA LYS A 57 6.29 10.93 -4.15
C LYS A 57 4.78 10.80 -4.01
N ALA A 58 4.08 10.22 -4.98
CA ALA A 58 2.65 9.99 -4.89
C ALA A 58 2.35 9.03 -3.72
N ARG A 59 1.34 9.38 -2.93
CA ARG A 59 0.94 8.70 -1.68
C ARG A 59 -0.54 8.29 -1.78
N VAL A 60 -0.94 7.30 -1.00
CA VAL A 60 -2.34 6.86 -0.92
C VAL A 60 -2.95 7.33 0.39
N ASN A 61 -3.86 8.28 0.27
CA ASN A 61 -4.56 8.86 1.42
C ASN A 61 -5.82 8.06 1.80
N ALA A 62 -6.45 7.37 0.84
CA ALA A 62 -7.67 6.60 1.07
C ALA A 62 -7.79 5.42 0.10
N ILE A 63 -8.30 4.30 0.61
CA ILE A 63 -8.62 3.08 -0.11
C ILE A 63 -10.03 2.68 0.31
N THR A 64 -10.90 2.44 -0.65
CA THR A 64 -12.26 1.94 -0.42
C THR A 64 -12.55 0.78 -1.34
N ALA A 65 -13.38 -0.16 -0.87
CA ALA A 65 -13.93 -1.17 -1.75
C ALA A 65 -14.96 -0.52 -2.68
N SER A 66 -15.04 -0.99 -3.91
CA SER A 66 -16.21 -0.73 -4.75
C SER A 66 -17.42 -1.44 -4.15
N GLU A 67 -18.60 -0.88 -4.33
CA GLU A 67 -19.83 -1.60 -4.02
C GLU A 67 -19.92 -2.85 -4.89
N ASN A 68 -20.21 -4.00 -4.28
CA ASN A 68 -20.56 -5.20 -5.03
C ASN A 68 -21.91 -4.90 -5.72
N SER A 69 -21.92 -4.82 -7.06
CA SER A 69 -23.17 -4.79 -7.83
C SER A 69 -23.94 -6.11 -7.71
#